data_AF-A0A3C0KXP5-F1
#
_entry.id   AF-A0A3C0KXP5-F1
#
_cell.length_a   1.000
_cell.length_b   1.000
_cell.length_c   1.000
_cell.angle_alpha   90.00
_cell.angle_beta   90.00
_cell.angle_gamma   90.00
#
_symmetry.space_group_name_H-M   'P 1'
#
loop_
_entity.id
_entity.type
_entity.pdbx_description
1 polymer ?
#
loop_
_entity_poly.entity_id
_entity_poly.type
_entity_poly.pdbx_seq_one_letter_code
_entity_poly.pdbx_strand_id
1 'polypeptide(L)'
;NGRPQTAEDQPYIHRLTRLGVLAAEAGKGIEFADEISTLIWGGTPAWDQGDDLAQATARASLDLATLDSKALAEASRLEAVIEQNQADHDKAGHWGVPTCAFQGEPFFGQDRLDVLLWRLQQAGLQAR
;
A
#
# COMPACT_ATOMS: atom_id res chain seq x y z
N ASN A 1 23.05 17.48 -3.65
CA ASN A 1 22.18 18.62 -3.26
C ASN A 1 21.28 18.29 -2.05
N GLY A 2 21.55 17.23 -1.27
CA GLY A 2 20.84 16.94 -0.01
C GLY A 2 19.36 16.56 -0.17
N ARG A 3 18.89 16.41 -1.42
CA ARG A 3 17.54 15.97 -1.72
C ARG A 3 17.52 14.44 -1.74
N PRO A 4 16.47 13.80 -1.22
CA PRO A 4 16.25 12.37 -1.40
C PRO A 4 16.34 12.05 -2.90
N GLN A 5 17.14 11.06 -3.25
CA GLN A 5 17.20 10.50 -4.61
C GLN A 5 16.70 9.07 -4.53
N THR A 6 15.69 8.76 -5.32
CA THR A 6 15.28 7.38 -5.58
C THR A 6 16.35 6.72 -6.45
N ALA A 7 16.66 5.45 -6.18
CA ALA A 7 17.52 4.67 -7.07
C ALA A 7 16.90 4.61 -8.47
N GLU A 8 17.74 4.68 -9.51
CA GLU A 8 17.30 4.56 -10.90
C GLU A 8 16.68 3.19 -11.18
N ASP A 9 17.20 2.15 -10.53
CA ASP A 9 16.66 0.81 -10.58
C ASP A 9 15.66 0.58 -9.44
N GLN A 10 14.41 0.28 -9.79
CA GLN A 10 13.29 0.01 -8.89
C GLN A 10 12.60 -1.31 -9.30
N PRO A 11 13.27 -2.46 -9.18
CA PRO A 11 12.84 -3.70 -9.83
C PRO A 11 11.50 -4.24 -9.30
N TYR A 12 11.10 -3.85 -8.09
CA TYR A 12 9.94 -4.43 -7.41
C TYR A 12 8.73 -3.48 -7.32
N ILE A 13 8.93 -2.16 -7.46
CA ILE A 13 7.89 -1.19 -7.08
C ILE A 13 6.62 -1.35 -7.91
N HIS A 14 6.75 -1.53 -9.22
CA HIS A 14 5.60 -1.70 -10.12
C HIS A 14 4.83 -2.99 -9.83
N ARG A 15 5.54 -4.09 -9.54
CA ARG A 15 4.90 -5.35 -9.18
C ARG A 15 4.15 -5.21 -7.86
N LEU A 16 4.84 -4.77 -6.80
CA LEU A 16 4.27 -4.71 -5.45
C LEU A 16 3.09 -3.73 -5.36
N THR A 17 3.16 -2.58 -6.01
CA THR A 17 2.04 -1.60 -6.03
C THR A 17 0.82 -2.13 -6.76
N ARG A 18 0.99 -2.80 -7.91
CA ARG A 18 -0.10 -3.46 -8.64
C ARG A 18 -0.73 -4.60 -7.82
N LEU A 19 0.08 -5.42 -7.15
CA LEU A 19 -0.41 -6.45 -6.23
C LEU A 19 -1.20 -5.84 -5.07
N GLY A 20 -0.74 -4.71 -4.51
CA GLY A 20 -1.46 -3.98 -3.46
C GLY A 20 -2.83 -3.49 -3.90
N VAL A 21 -2.96 -2.94 -5.12
CA VAL A 21 -4.26 -2.56 -5.70
C VAL A 21 -5.17 -3.77 -5.84
N LEU A 22 -4.69 -4.88 -6.41
CA LEU A 22 -5.49 -6.09 -6.59
C LEU A 22 -5.93 -6.71 -5.25
N ALA A 23 -5.06 -6.69 -4.25
CA ALA A 23 -5.38 -7.14 -2.90
C ALA A 23 -6.46 -6.26 -2.26
N ALA A 24 -6.39 -4.94 -2.45
CA ALA A 24 -7.41 -4.01 -1.99
C ALA A 24 -8.76 -4.25 -2.69
N GLU A 25 -8.77 -4.47 -4.02
CA GLU A 25 -9.97 -4.84 -4.79
C GLU A 25 -10.60 -6.16 -4.30
N ALA A 26 -9.79 -7.09 -3.80
CA ALA A 26 -10.24 -8.34 -3.18
C ALA A 26 -10.73 -8.18 -1.73
N GLY A 27 -10.73 -6.96 -1.17
CA GLY A 27 -11.11 -6.69 0.22
C GLY A 27 -10.06 -7.16 1.23
N LYS A 28 -8.79 -7.32 0.80
CA LYS A 28 -7.67 -7.84 1.59
C LYS A 28 -6.45 -6.93 1.58
N GLY A 29 -6.65 -5.64 1.27
CA GLY A 29 -5.56 -4.68 1.10
C GLY A 29 -4.72 -4.49 2.37
N ILE A 30 -5.35 -4.39 3.54
CA ILE A 30 -4.64 -4.19 4.81
C ILE A 30 -3.93 -5.48 5.25
N GLU A 31 -4.61 -6.62 5.19
CA GLU A 31 -4.00 -7.92 5.54
C GLU A 31 -2.82 -8.26 4.63
N PHE A 32 -2.93 -8.00 3.33
CA PHE A 32 -1.82 -8.16 2.39
C PHE A 32 -0.68 -7.19 2.71
N ALA A 33 -0.98 -5.90 2.94
CA ALA A 33 0.05 -4.92 3.25
C ALA A 33 0.82 -5.25 4.53
N ASP A 34 0.15 -5.77 5.56
CA ASP A 34 0.77 -6.21 6.82
C ASP A 34 1.76 -7.38 6.59
N GLU A 35 1.33 -8.41 5.87
CA GLU A 35 2.15 -9.58 5.57
C GLU A 35 3.36 -9.26 4.68
N ILE A 36 3.16 -8.47 3.62
CA ILE A 36 4.24 -8.08 2.71
C ILE A 36 5.21 -7.11 3.40
N SER A 37 4.71 -6.14 4.18
CA SER A 37 5.58 -5.20 4.90
C SER A 37 6.41 -5.92 5.95
N THR A 38 5.81 -6.88 6.68
CA THR A 38 6.53 -7.71 7.64
C THR A 38 7.60 -8.55 6.96
N LEU A 39 7.32 -9.10 5.78
CA LEU A 39 8.33 -9.84 5.01
C LEU A 39 9.52 -8.95 4.58
N ILE A 40 9.25 -7.77 4.02
CA ILE A 40 10.28 -6.86 3.49
C ILE A 40 11.12 -6.25 4.62
N TRP A 41 10.48 -5.83 5.72
CA TRP A 41 11.10 -5.05 6.78
C TRP A 41 11.38 -5.83 8.07
N GLY A 42 10.92 -7.08 8.16
CA GLY A 42 11.08 -7.95 9.33
C GLY A 42 12.42 -8.68 9.41
N GLY A 43 13.35 -8.42 8.48
CA GLY A 43 14.70 -8.98 8.50
C GLY A 43 14.87 -10.28 7.72
N THR A 44 13.90 -10.69 6.91
CA THR A 44 14.04 -11.83 6.00
C THR A 44 15.06 -11.49 4.90
N PRO A 45 16.20 -12.19 4.82
CA PRO A 45 17.17 -11.96 3.77
C PRO A 45 16.63 -12.47 2.43
N ALA A 46 16.87 -11.74 1.35
CA ALA A 46 16.45 -12.12 -0.01
C ALA A 46 14.95 -12.47 -0.10
N TRP A 47 14.11 -11.67 0.57
CA TRP A 47 12.65 -11.83 0.66
C TRP A 47 11.93 -11.96 -0.69
N ASP A 48 12.57 -11.48 -1.76
CA ASP A 48 12.06 -11.50 -3.14
C ASP A 48 12.34 -12.82 -3.87
N GLN A 49 13.06 -13.75 -3.23
CA GLN A 49 13.48 -15.02 -3.79
C GLN A 49 12.64 -16.19 -3.28
N GLY A 50 12.63 -17.29 -4.03
CA GLY A 50 11.91 -18.50 -3.67
C GLY A 50 10.41 -18.26 -3.45
N ASP A 51 9.85 -18.90 -2.43
CA ASP A 51 8.41 -18.92 -2.17
C ASP A 51 7.97 -17.92 -1.09
N ASP A 52 8.87 -17.08 -0.57
CA ASP A 52 8.58 -16.23 0.59
C ASP A 52 7.42 -15.26 0.34
N LEU A 53 7.43 -14.61 -0.83
CA LEU A 53 6.35 -13.72 -1.24
C LEU A 53 5.03 -14.47 -1.45
N ALA A 54 5.09 -15.70 -1.97
CA ALA A 54 3.92 -16.54 -2.18
C ALA A 54 3.30 -16.95 -0.84
N GLN A 55 4.13 -17.33 0.12
CA GLN A 55 3.71 -17.69 1.47
C GLN A 55 3.12 -16.49 2.22
N ALA A 56 3.72 -15.31 2.12
CA ALA A 56 3.19 -14.08 2.72
C ALA A 56 1.82 -13.71 2.13
N THR A 57 1.69 -13.79 0.80
CA THR A 57 0.42 -13.57 0.10
C THR A 57 -0.65 -14.59 0.54
N ALA A 58 -0.27 -15.85 0.72
CA ALA A 58 -1.17 -16.92 1.18
C ALA A 58 -1.67 -16.70 2.62
N ARG A 59 -0.85 -16.13 3.51
CA ARG A 59 -1.29 -15.77 4.88
C ARG A 59 -2.38 -14.68 4.89
N ALA A 60 -2.35 -13.78 3.91
CA ALA A 60 -3.46 -12.84 3.64
C ALA A 60 -4.67 -13.49 2.92
N SER A 61 -4.69 -14.82 2.77
CA SER A 61 -5.73 -15.58 2.06
C SER A 61 -5.85 -15.23 0.56
N LEU A 62 -4.72 -14.90 -0.08
CA LEU A 62 -4.63 -14.59 -1.50
C LEU A 62 -3.68 -15.57 -2.22
N ASP A 63 -3.83 -15.71 -3.54
CA ASP A 63 -2.94 -16.54 -4.37
C ASP A 63 -2.02 -15.66 -5.22
N LEU A 64 -0.71 -15.74 -4.98
CA LEU A 64 0.27 -14.87 -5.66
C LEU A 64 0.30 -15.09 -7.17
N ALA A 65 0.20 -16.34 -7.64
CA ALA A 65 0.26 -16.64 -9.07
C ALA A 65 -0.93 -16.01 -9.84
N THR A 66 -2.12 -16.10 -9.27
CA THR A 66 -3.32 -15.43 -9.79
C THR A 66 -3.15 -13.91 -9.82
N LEU A 67 -2.64 -13.32 -8.72
CA LEU A 67 -2.43 -11.87 -8.65
C LEU A 67 -1.36 -11.40 -9.64
N ASP A 68 -0.25 -12.12 -9.78
CA ASP A 68 0.81 -11.78 -10.74
C ASP A 68 0.30 -11.85 -12.19
N SER A 69 -0.49 -12.89 -12.53
CA SER A 69 -1.09 -13.00 -13.86
C SER A 69 -1.99 -11.81 -14.18
N LYS A 70 -2.82 -11.38 -13.22
CA LYS A 70 -3.66 -10.18 -13.36
C LYS A 70 -2.85 -8.89 -13.42
N ALA A 71 -1.81 -8.77 -12.59
CA ALA A 71 -0.94 -7.59 -12.56
C ALA A 71 -0.25 -7.34 -13.91
N LEU A 72 0.04 -8.41 -14.66
CA LEU A 72 0.54 -8.33 -16.04
C LEU A 72 -0.57 -8.04 -17.05
N ALA A 73 -1.69 -8.77 -16.98
CA ALA A 73 -2.79 -8.64 -17.94
C ALA A 73 -3.47 -7.26 -17.88
N GLU A 74 -3.49 -6.64 -16.70
CA GLU A 74 -4.22 -5.39 -16.42
C GLU A 74 -3.28 -4.22 -16.11
N ALA A 75 -2.01 -4.32 -16.50
CA ALA A 75 -0.95 -3.37 -16.11
C ALA A 75 -1.35 -1.90 -16.29
N SER A 76 -1.85 -1.50 -17.46
CA SER A 76 -2.24 -0.11 -17.74
C SER A 76 -3.43 0.36 -16.90
N ARG A 77 -4.38 -0.53 -16.59
CA ARG A 77 -5.52 -0.19 -15.71
C ARG A 77 -5.02 0.06 -14.29
N LEU A 78 -4.14 -0.81 -13.79
CA LEU A 78 -3.60 -0.72 -12.44
C LEU A 78 -2.68 0.50 -12.30
N GLU A 79 -1.90 0.84 -13.32
CA GLU A 79 -1.11 2.08 -13.38
C GLU A 79 -2.01 3.31 -13.25
N ALA A 80 -3.12 3.37 -13.98
CA ALA A 80 -4.07 4.48 -13.86
C ALA A 80 -4.66 4.60 -12.44
N VAL A 81 -4.91 3.48 -11.75
CA VAL A 81 -5.36 3.50 -10.34
C VAL A 81 -4.28 4.05 -9.42
N ILE A 82 -3.02 3.65 -9.62
CA ILE A 82 -1.88 4.13 -8.82
C ILE A 82 -1.64 5.63 -9.05
N GLU A 83 -1.66 6.08 -10.30
CA GLU A 83 -1.54 7.51 -10.65
C GLU A 83 -2.68 8.34 -10.06
N GLN A 84 -3.90 7.82 -10.10
CA GLN A 84 -5.04 8.49 -9.49
C GLN A 84 -4.89 8.56 -7.96
N ASN A 85 -4.41 7.49 -7.32
CA ASN A 85 -4.14 7.49 -5.88
C ASN A 85 -3.08 8.52 -5.50
N GLN A 86 -2.00 8.64 -6.29
CA GLN A 86 -0.98 9.67 -6.11
C GLN A 86 -1.58 11.08 -6.25
N ALA A 87 -2.39 11.32 -7.29
CA ALA A 87 -3.03 12.61 -7.49
C ALA A 87 -3.99 12.97 -6.36
N ASP A 88 -4.69 12.00 -5.77
CA ASP A 88 -5.59 12.23 -4.64
C ASP A 88 -4.83 12.45 -3.32
N HIS A 89 -3.68 11.80 -3.15
CA HIS A 89 -2.76 12.09 -2.04
C HIS A 89 -2.23 13.52 -2.13
N ASP A 90 -1.79 13.96 -3.31
CA ASP A 90 -1.33 15.34 -3.54
C ASP A 90 -2.44 16.36 -3.27
N LYS A 91 -3.68 16.09 -3.72
CA LYS A 91 -4.84 16.95 -3.46
C LYS A 91 -5.22 17.04 -1.99
N ALA A 92 -4.95 16.00 -1.19
CA ALA A 92 -5.15 16.04 0.24
C ALA A 92 -4.20 17.03 0.95
N GLY A 93 -3.23 17.62 0.22
CA GLY A 93 -2.33 18.64 0.74
C GLY A 93 -1.10 18.08 1.44
N HIS A 94 -0.73 16.82 1.15
CA HIS A 94 0.46 16.17 1.68
C HIS A 94 1.11 15.27 0.63
N TRP A 95 2.41 14.96 0.78
CA TRP A 95 3.20 14.19 -0.19
C TRP A 95 3.99 13.03 0.45
N GLY A 96 4.14 13.04 1.78
CA GLY A 96 4.84 11.98 2.52
C GLY A 96 3.95 10.80 2.86
N VAL A 97 4.56 9.63 3.12
CA VAL A 97 3.88 8.42 3.61
C VAL A 97 4.36 8.04 5.03
N PRO A 98 3.50 7.42 5.86
CA PRO A 98 2.07 7.17 5.63
C PRO A 98 1.23 8.44 5.82
N THR A 99 0.22 8.64 4.97
CA THR A 99 -0.80 9.69 5.13
C THR A 99 -2.19 9.09 4.99
N CYS A 100 -3.07 9.39 5.93
CA CYS A 100 -4.50 9.19 5.76
C CYS A 100 -5.16 10.51 5.38
N ALA A 101 -6.20 10.48 4.56
CA ALA A 101 -6.99 11.67 4.22
C ALA A 101 -8.46 11.45 4.61
N PHE A 102 -9.08 12.43 5.26
CA PHE A 102 -10.48 12.39 5.64
C PHE A 102 -11.13 13.77 5.44
N GLN A 103 -12.20 13.84 4.65
CA GLN A 103 -12.90 15.11 4.33
C GLN A 103 -11.98 16.23 3.79
N GLY A 104 -10.94 15.87 3.04
CA GLY A 104 -9.95 16.82 2.52
C GLY A 104 -8.87 17.24 3.52
N GLU A 105 -8.87 16.67 4.74
CA GLU A 105 -7.86 16.90 5.77
C GLU A 105 -6.80 15.78 5.74
N PRO A 106 -5.49 16.11 5.66
CA PRO A 106 -4.41 15.12 5.73
C PRO A 106 -3.96 14.84 7.17
N PHE A 107 -3.71 13.57 7.47
CA PHE A 107 -3.16 13.06 8.73
C PHE A 107 -1.88 12.29 8.41
N PHE A 108 -0.74 12.99 8.45
CA PHE A 108 0.57 12.44 8.09
C PHE A 108 1.33 11.90 9.30
N GLY A 109 1.83 10.67 9.17
CA GLY A 109 2.59 9.98 10.20
C GLY A 109 1.75 8.99 11.01
N GLN A 110 2.39 7.91 11.46
CA GLN A 110 1.74 6.90 12.31
C GLN A 110 1.28 7.51 13.65
N ASP A 111 1.99 8.52 14.13
CA ASP A 111 1.68 9.33 15.31
C ASP A 111 0.47 10.27 15.13
N ARG A 112 -0.22 10.23 13.99
CA ARG A 112 -1.48 10.96 13.74
C ARG A 112 -2.72 10.08 13.67
N LEU A 113 -2.59 8.77 13.85
CA LEU A 113 -3.75 7.86 13.84
C LEU A 113 -4.74 8.17 14.97
N ASP A 114 -4.28 8.53 16.16
CA ASP A 114 -5.16 8.94 17.26
C ASP A 114 -5.94 10.22 16.95
N VAL A 115 -5.29 11.17 16.27
CA VAL A 115 -5.91 12.44 15.85
C VAL A 115 -6.95 12.19 14.75
N LEU A 116 -6.63 11.31 13.80
CA LEU A 116 -7.59 10.86 12.79
C LEU A 116 -8.80 10.17 13.45
N LEU A 117 -8.57 9.26 14.40
CA LEU A 117 -9.65 8.58 15.12
C LEU A 117 -10.56 9.58 15.85
N TRP A 118 -9.97 10.55 16.54
CA TRP A 118 -10.73 11.65 17.16
C TRP A 118 -11.58 12.39 16.13
N ARG A 119 -11.02 12.72 14.95
CA ARG A 119 -11.75 13.42 13.89
C ARG A 119 -12.89 12.58 13.31
N LEU A 120 -12.69 11.28 13.14
CA LEU A 120 -13.71 10.34 12.69
C LEU A 120 -14.85 10.22 13.71
N GLN A 121 -14.54 10.20 15.01
CA GLN A 121 -15.55 10.22 16.07
C GLN A 121 -16.38 11.50 16.06
N GLN A 122 -15.75 12.66 15.82
CA GLN A 122 -16.48 13.93 15.61
C GLN A 122 -17.41 13.86 14.39
N ALA A 123 -17.06 13.06 13.38
CA ALA A 123 -17.89 12.80 12.21
C ALA A 123 -18.91 11.65 12.41
N GLY A 124 -19.05 11.13 13.63
CA GLY A 124 -20.05 10.15 14.01
C GLY A 124 -19.59 8.69 14.05
N LEU A 125 -18.31 8.38 13.83
CA LEU A 125 -17.78 7.03 13.97
C LEU A 125 -18.05 6.50 15.38
N GLN A 126 -18.68 5.32 15.47
CA GLN A 126 -18.92 4.60 16.72
C GLN A 126 -18.06 3.34 16.78
N ALA A 127 -17.72 2.92 18.01
CA ALA A 127 -17.13 1.61 18.22
C ALA A 127 -18.10 0.52 17.73
N ARG A 128 -17.57 -0.52 17.09
CA ARG A 128 -18.33 -1.65 16.58
C ARG A 128 -18.57 -2.70 17.66
#